data_AF-A0A831Z462-F1
#
_entry.id   AF-A0A831Z462-F1
#
_cell.length_a   1.000
_cell.length_b   1.000
_cell.length_c   1.000
_cell.angle_alpha   90.00
_cell.angle_beta   90.00
_cell.angle_gamma   90.00
#
_symmetry.space_group_name_H-M   'P 1'
#
loop_
_entity.id
_entity.type
_entity.pdbx_description
1 polymer ?
#
loop_
_entity_poly.entity_id
_entity_poly.type
_entity_poly.pdbx_seq_one_letter_code
_entity_poly.pdbx_strand_id
1 'polypeptide(L)'
;MSYLDEVKTMGASNFTNSVDNIFLFILAVSVALLVGITITMIYFIIRYNHKRNPRATDIPGNVTLEVVWTVIPLLIVMGFFYYGYIDYKQMRDFPDDAMQIKVTGRMWSWLYTYPNG
;
A
#
# COMPACT_ATOMS: atom_id res chain seq x y z
N MET A 1 23.14 -14.26 17.80
CA MET A 1 21.74 -13.76 17.67
C MET A 1 21.64 -12.47 16.85
N SER A 2 22.69 -11.64 16.70
CA SER A 2 22.61 -10.39 15.91
C SER A 2 22.74 -10.55 14.38
N TYR A 3 23.38 -11.62 13.89
CA TYR A 3 23.57 -11.86 12.45
C TYR A 3 22.27 -12.16 11.69
N LEU A 4 21.24 -12.68 12.36
CA LEU A 4 19.98 -13.05 11.72
C LEU A 4 19.04 -11.84 11.53
N ASP A 5 19.20 -10.80 12.35
CA ASP A 5 18.43 -9.56 12.22
C ASP A 5 19.02 -8.63 11.15
N GLU A 6 20.35 -8.64 10.98
CA GLU A 6 21.07 -7.89 9.95
C GLU A 6 20.78 -8.42 8.53
N VAL A 7 20.74 -9.75 8.35
CA VAL A 7 20.42 -10.37 7.04
C VAL A 7 18.94 -10.20 6.68
N LYS A 8 18.04 -10.15 7.67
CA LYS A 8 16.59 -9.97 7.42
C LYS A 8 16.25 -8.55 6.97
N THR A 9 17.11 -7.58 7.26
CA THR A 9 16.92 -6.15 6.91
C THR A 9 17.73 -5.72 5.68
N MET A 10 18.72 -6.51 5.25
CA MET A 10 19.43 -6.29 4.00
C MET A 10 18.64 -6.85 2.81
N GLY A 11 17.99 -5.96 2.07
CA GLY A 11 17.38 -6.28 0.79
C GLY A 11 18.34 -7.02 -0.14
N ALA A 12 17.95 -8.21 -0.62
CA ALA A 12 18.78 -9.05 -1.50
C ALA A 12 19.05 -8.40 -2.88
N SER A 13 18.32 -7.34 -3.23
CA SER A 13 18.51 -6.53 -4.43
C SER A 13 18.34 -5.04 -4.13
N ASN A 14 18.89 -4.18 -4.99
CA ASN A 14 18.70 -2.72 -4.92
C ASN A 14 17.21 -2.30 -4.95
N PHE A 15 16.31 -3.19 -5.39
CA PHE A 15 14.87 -2.95 -5.44
C PHE A 15 14.13 -3.34 -4.16
N THR A 16 14.71 -4.21 -3.31
CA THR A 16 13.98 -4.78 -2.17
C THR A 16 13.61 -3.68 -1.15
N ASN A 17 14.55 -2.78 -0.86
CA ASN A 17 14.31 -1.67 0.05
C ASN A 17 13.24 -0.68 -0.48
N SER A 18 13.22 -0.40 -1.79
CA SER A 18 12.21 0.48 -2.39
C SER A 18 10.82 -0.14 -2.28
N VAL A 19 10.68 -1.42 -2.64
CA VAL A 19 9.40 -2.15 -2.54
C VAL A 19 8.91 -2.22 -1.10
N ASP A 20 9.79 -2.55 -0.15
CA ASP A 20 9.43 -2.65 1.27
C ASP A 20 8.99 -1.30 1.84
N ASN A 21 9.65 -0.20 1.46
CA ASN A 21 9.27 1.15 1.89
C ASN A 21 7.90 1.56 1.37
N ILE A 22 7.58 1.29 0.10
CA ILE A 22 6.27 1.56 -0.48
C ILE A 22 5.20 0.71 0.19
N PHE A 23 5.49 -0.57 0.42
CA PHE A 23 4.58 -1.48 1.11
C PHE A 23 4.26 -0.99 2.52
N LEU A 24 5.29 -0.63 3.30
CA LEU A 24 5.11 -0.08 4.65
C LEU A 24 4.36 1.25 4.62
N PHE A 25 4.59 2.09 3.62
CA PHE A 25 3.87 3.36 3.45
C PHE A 25 2.37 3.12 3.20
N ILE A 26 2.02 2.25 2.25
CA ILE A 26 0.61 1.90 1.96
C ILE A 26 -0.03 1.27 3.19
N LEU A 27 0.67 0.36 3.88
CA LEU A 27 0.20 -0.29 5.09
C LEU A 27 -0.07 0.74 6.20
N ALA A 28 0.84 1.68 6.43
CA ALA A 28 0.69 2.72 7.44
C ALA A 28 -0.53 3.61 7.15
N VAL A 29 -0.72 4.03 5.90
CA VAL A 29 -1.90 4.82 5.52
C VAL A 29 -3.19 4.02 5.67
N SER A 30 -3.19 2.74 5.28
CA SER A 30 -4.35 1.86 5.45
C SER A 30 -4.74 1.71 6.91
N VAL A 31 -3.77 1.49 7.80
CA VAL A 31 -4.00 1.39 9.24
C VAL A 31 -4.49 2.72 9.81
N ALA A 32 -3.91 3.84 9.38
CA ALA A 32 -4.35 5.17 9.81
C ALA A 32 -5.81 5.45 9.42
N LEU A 33 -6.22 5.11 8.20
CA LEU A 33 -7.61 5.23 7.74
C LEU A 33 -8.55 4.32 8.54
N LEU A 34 -8.16 3.06 8.76
CA LEU A 34 -8.93 2.12 9.57
C LEU A 34 -9.19 2.67 10.98
N VAL A 35 -8.14 3.16 11.64
CA VAL A 35 -8.23 3.73 12.99
C VAL A 35 -9.05 5.02 12.97
N GLY A 36 -8.85 5.90 11.98
CA GLY A 36 -9.62 7.14 11.85
C GLY A 36 -11.12 6.90 11.68
N ILE A 37 -11.51 5.92 10.85
CA ILE A 37 -12.91 5.52 10.67
C ILE A 37 -13.46 4.91 11.97
N THR A 38 -12.69 4.04 12.61
CA THR A 38 -13.11 3.37 13.86
C THR A 38 -13.34 4.38 14.99
N ILE A 39 -12.43 5.34 15.17
CA ILE A 39 -12.58 6.42 16.16
C ILE A 39 -13.80 7.28 15.84
N THR A 40 -13.98 7.66 14.57
CA THR A 40 -15.14 8.46 14.13
C THR A 40 -16.46 7.74 14.42
N MET A 41 -16.51 6.42 14.15
CA MET A 41 -17.67 5.58 14.47
C MET A 41 -17.94 5.53 15.98
N ILE A 42 -16.91 5.27 16.80
CA ILE A 42 -17.05 5.24 18.26
C ILE A 42 -17.51 6.60 18.79
N TYR A 43 -16.96 7.70 18.26
CA TYR A 43 -17.37 9.05 18.61
C TYR A 43 -18.86 9.27 18.33
N PHE A 44 -19.36 8.86 17.16
CA PHE A 44 -20.78 8.98 16.84
C PHE A 44 -21.65 8.13 17.75
N ILE A 45 -21.23 6.91 18.09
CA ILE A 45 -21.96 6.05 19.05
C ILE A 45 -22.09 6.73 20.41
N ILE A 46 -21.01 7.32 20.93
CA ILE A 46 -21.01 7.98 22.25
C ILE A 46 -21.78 9.30 22.22
N ARG A 47 -21.61 10.10 21.16
CA ARG A 47 -22.18 11.46 21.05
C ARG A 47 -23.66 11.45 20.69
N TYR A 48 -24.11 10.51 19.86
CA TYR A 48 -25.48 10.38 19.36
C TYR A 48 -26.25 9.22 20.00
N ASN A 49 -25.81 8.71 21.16
CA ASN A 49 -26.57 7.76 21.95
C ASN A 49 -27.98 8.31 22.29
N HIS A 50 -29.00 7.45 22.21
CA HIS A 50 -30.39 7.73 22.54
C HIS A 50 -30.59 8.43 23.91
N LYS A 51 -29.74 8.13 24.91
CA LYS A 51 -29.77 8.83 26.21
C LYS A 51 -29.39 10.32 26.14
N ARG A 52 -28.58 10.73 25.15
CA ARG A 52 -28.06 12.10 25.01
C ARG A 52 -28.72 12.89 23.87
N ASN A 53 -29.22 12.23 22.84
CA ASN A 53 -29.95 12.84 21.72
C ASN A 53 -31.29 12.12 21.48
N PRO A 54 -32.34 12.46 22.23
CA PRO A 54 -33.65 11.77 22.16
C PRO A 54 -34.50 12.14 20.93
N ARG A 55 -34.17 13.21 20.20
CA ARG A 55 -34.79 13.54 18.89
C ARG A 55 -33.73 13.45 17.80
N ALA A 56 -33.96 12.59 16.81
CA ALA A 56 -33.13 12.53 15.62
C ALA A 56 -33.36 13.80 14.79
N THR A 57 -32.26 14.46 14.41
CA THR A 57 -32.32 15.58 13.47
C THR A 57 -32.23 15.02 12.06
N ASP A 58 -33.26 15.22 11.24
CA ASP A 58 -33.22 14.88 9.82
C ASP A 58 -32.43 15.94 9.05
N ILE A 59 -31.18 15.61 8.72
CA ILE A 59 -30.33 16.44 7.86
C ILE A 59 -30.35 15.78 6.47
N PRO A 60 -31.01 16.37 5.46
CA PRO A 60 -31.22 15.72 4.16
C PRO A 60 -29.95 15.58 3.31
N GLY A 61 -28.88 16.32 3.63
CA GLY A 61 -27.59 16.18 2.97
C GLY A 61 -26.65 17.33 3.32
N ASN A 62 -25.36 17.09 3.13
CA ASN A 62 -24.34 18.13 3.25
C ASN A 62 -23.35 17.97 2.09
N VAL A 63 -23.59 18.74 1.03
CA VAL A 63 -22.77 18.74 -0.19
C VAL A 63 -21.30 19.02 0.14
N THR A 64 -21.01 19.89 1.11
CA THR A 64 -19.63 20.17 1.52
C THR A 64 -18.95 18.94 2.12
N LEU A 65 -19.67 18.20 2.98
CA LEU A 65 -19.16 16.96 3.58
C LEU A 65 -18.96 15.87 2.52
N GLU A 66 -19.89 15.79 1.57
CA GLU A 66 -19.84 14.87 0.43
C GLU A 66 -18.63 15.10 -0.47
N VAL A 67 -18.34 16.36 -0.78
CA VAL A 67 -17.16 16.73 -1.58
C VAL A 67 -15.87 16.44 -0.81
N VAL A 68 -15.82 16.78 0.48
CA VAL A 68 -14.63 16.54 1.31
C VAL A 68 -14.29 15.05 1.40
N TRP A 69 -15.28 14.19 1.64
CA TRP A 69 -15.02 12.75 1.77
C TRP A 69 -14.75 12.05 0.43
N THR A 70 -15.03 12.66 -0.71
CA THR A 70 -14.74 12.07 -2.04
C THR A 70 -13.39 12.55 -2.55
N VAL A 71 -13.08 13.84 -2.38
CA VAL A 71 -11.82 14.44 -2.84
C VAL A 71 -10.63 13.96 -2.03
N ILE A 72 -10.76 13.83 -0.70
CA ILE A 72 -9.64 13.38 0.16
C ILE A 72 -9.15 11.97 -0.25
N PRO A 73 -10.01 10.94 -0.33
CA PRO A 73 -9.58 9.61 -0.77
C PRO A 73 -9.04 9.60 -2.20
N LEU A 74 -9.64 10.39 -3.10
CA LEU A 74 -9.17 10.49 -4.48
C LEU A 74 -7.72 11.01 -4.55
N LEU A 75 -7.40 12.05 -3.79
CA LEU A 75 -6.04 12.62 -3.73
C LEU A 75 -5.03 11.63 -3.14
N ILE A 76 -5.41 10.89 -2.09
CA ILE A 76 -4.54 9.86 -1.48
C ILE A 76 -4.21 8.77 -2.52
N VAL A 77 -5.21 8.29 -3.25
CA VAL A 77 -5.02 7.26 -4.29
C VAL A 77 -4.16 7.79 -5.45
N MET A 78 -4.37 9.03 -5.88
CA MET A 78 -3.50 9.66 -6.88
C MET A 78 -2.05 9.75 -6.41
N GLY A 79 -1.82 10.03 -5.13
CA GLY A 79 -0.49 10.01 -4.52
C GLY A 79 0.16 8.62 -4.61
N PHE A 80 -0.56 7.56 -4.24
CA PHE A 80 -0.06 6.18 -4.36
C PHE A 80 0.28 5.81 -5.81
N PHE A 81 -0.55 6.20 -6.75
CA PHE A 81 -0.31 5.93 -8.16
C PHE A 81 0.99 6.57 -8.65
N TYR A 82 1.25 7.82 -8.27
CA TYR A 82 2.47 8.52 -8.67
C TYR A 82 3.74 7.84 -8.15
N TYR A 83 3.79 7.53 -6.85
CA TYR A 83 4.94 6.82 -6.27
C TYR A 83 5.10 5.42 -6.89
N GLY A 84 4.02 4.65 -6.95
CA GLY A 84 4.05 3.30 -7.53
C GLY A 84 4.49 3.28 -9.00
N TYR A 85 4.15 4.31 -9.78
CA TYR A 85 4.57 4.43 -11.18
C TYR A 85 6.07 4.67 -11.33
N ILE A 86 6.68 5.50 -10.47
CA ILE A 86 8.12 5.77 -10.50
C ILE A 86 8.91 4.50 -10.22
N ASP A 87 8.51 3.76 -9.19
CA ASP A 87 9.19 2.52 -8.79
C ASP A 87 8.97 1.41 -9.83
N TYR A 88 7.77 1.32 -10.41
CA TYR A 88 7.51 0.41 -11.52
C TYR A 88 8.43 0.67 -12.72
N LYS A 89 8.68 1.95 -13.05
CA LYS A 89 9.60 2.31 -14.13
C LYS A 89 11.03 1.84 -13.81
N GLN A 90 11.51 2.08 -12.59
CA GLN A 90 12.85 1.64 -12.17
C GLN A 90 12.99 0.12 -12.22
N MET A 91 11.96 -0.64 -11.87
CA MET A 91 11.99 -2.11 -11.93
C MET A 91 11.99 -2.66 -13.36
N ARG A 92 11.50 -1.89 -14.34
CA ARG A 92 11.40 -2.32 -15.73
C ARG A 92 12.60 -1.92 -16.60
N ASP A 93 13.40 -0.96 -16.13
CA ASP A 93 14.64 -0.57 -16.81
C ASP A 93 15.74 -1.58 -16.43
N PHE A 94 16.02 -2.51 -17.34
CA PHE A 94 17.09 -3.51 -17.18
C PHE A 94 18.42 -2.96 -17.72
N PRO A 95 19.55 -3.13 -17.02
CA PRO A 95 20.86 -2.76 -17.55
C PRO A 95 21.26 -3.65 -18.72
N ASP A 96 21.94 -3.08 -19.72
CA ASP A 96 22.38 -3.80 -20.93
C ASP A 96 23.40 -4.94 -20.65
N ASP A 97 24.05 -4.90 -19.48
CA ASP A 97 24.98 -5.91 -18.93
C ASP A 97 24.27 -7.01 -18.11
N ALA A 98 22.95 -7.13 -18.20
CA ALA A 98 22.24 -8.15 -17.44
C ALA A 98 22.53 -9.56 -17.97
N MET A 99 22.88 -10.48 -17.07
CA MET A 99 22.99 -11.91 -17.39
C MET A 99 21.64 -12.43 -17.89
N GLN A 100 21.59 -12.84 -19.16
CA GLN A 100 20.38 -13.40 -19.75
C GLN A 100 20.25 -14.86 -19.35
N ILE A 101 19.18 -15.23 -18.64
CA ILE A 101 18.88 -16.61 -18.27
C ILE A 101 17.52 -16.96 -18.84
N LYS A 102 17.44 -17.99 -19.69
CA LYS A 102 16.16 -18.48 -20.20
C LYS A 102 15.62 -19.55 -19.24
N VAL A 103 14.50 -19.26 -18.60
CA VAL A 103 13.83 -20.19 -17.68
C VAL A 103 12.63 -20.83 -18.38
N THR A 104 12.61 -22.16 -18.48
CA THR A 104 11.49 -22.93 -19.03
C THR A 104 10.77 -23.66 -17.90
N GLY A 105 9.49 -23.36 -17.68
CA GLY A 105 8.64 -24.06 -16.71
C GLY A 105 8.16 -25.42 -17.23
N ARG A 106 8.26 -26.45 -16.40
CA ARG A 106 7.74 -27.82 -16.61
C ARG A 106 6.92 -28.22 -15.38
N MET A 107 6.06 -29.24 -15.46
CA MET A 107 5.31 -29.72 -14.29
C MET A 107 6.27 -30.06 -13.14
N TRP A 108 6.15 -29.32 -12.03
CA TRP A 108 7.02 -29.37 -10.85
C TRP A 108 8.53 -29.26 -11.12
N SER A 109 8.95 -28.62 -12.22
CA SER A 109 10.38 -28.46 -12.53
C SER A 109 10.64 -27.17 -13.30
N TRP A 110 11.81 -26.58 -13.07
CA TRP A 110 12.28 -25.38 -13.77
C TRP A 110 13.60 -25.73 -14.48
N LEU A 111 13.68 -25.50 -15.79
CA LEU A 111 14.90 -25.67 -16.56
C LEU A 111 15.53 -24.30 -16.83
N TYR A 112 16.80 -24.14 -16.46
CA TYR A 112 17.58 -22.93 -16.70
C TYR A 112 18.50 -23.17 -17.90
N THR A 113 18.51 -22.26 -18.86
CA THR A 113 19.39 -22.30 -20.02
C THR A 113 20.20 -21.01 -20.05
N TYR A 114 21.53 -21.15 -19.97
CA TYR A 114 22.47 -20.05 -20.05
C TYR A 114 22.94 -19.90 -21.51
N PRO A 115 23.04 -18.68 -22.05
CA PRO A 115 23.57 -18.43 -23.39
C PRO A 115 25.02 -18.91 -23.56
N ASN A 116 25.77 -18.99 -22.46
CA ASN A 116 27.20 -19.30 -22.44
C ASN A 116 27.52 -20.77 -22.05
N GLY A 117 26.50 -21.65 -21.95
CA GLY A 117 26.66 -23.06 -21.56
C GLY A 117 26.36 -23.31 -20.09
#